data_AF-A0A5J6Q741-F1
#
_entry.id   AF-A0A5J6Q741-F1
#
_cell.length_a   1.000
_cell.length_b   1.000
_cell.length_c   1.000
_cell.angle_alpha   90.00
_cell.angle_beta   90.00
_cell.angle_gamma   90.00
#
_symmetry.space_group_name_H-M   'P 1'
#
loop_
_entity.id
_entity.type
_entity.pdbx_description
1 polymer ?
#
loop_
_entity_poly.entity_id
_entity_poly.type
_entity_poly.pdbx_seq_one_letter_code
_entity_poly.pdbx_strand_id
1 'polypeptide(L)'
;MKRIILPLFIASTLAGCKQEQAEVVQSVDWYKENTVERDERLAQCRANPGELADTPNCVNAEQAASLANTSKRGSLDVQPMTDIKLGR
;
A
#
# COMPACT_ATOMS: atom_id res chain seq x y z
N MET A 1 -15.32 -59.33 8.65
CA MET A 1 -14.60 -58.06 8.85
C MET A 1 -14.79 -57.19 7.62
N LYS A 2 -15.63 -56.16 7.68
CA LYS A 2 -15.97 -55.32 6.51
C LYS A 2 -15.24 -53.98 6.64
N ARG A 3 -14.21 -53.79 5.81
CA ARG A 3 -13.39 -52.57 5.78
C ARG A 3 -14.19 -51.47 5.09
N ILE A 4 -14.76 -50.56 5.87
CA ILE A 4 -15.40 -49.35 5.36
C ILE A 4 -14.27 -48.39 5.00
N ILE A 5 -13.97 -48.27 3.71
CA ILE A 5 -13.03 -47.28 3.17
C ILE A 5 -13.84 -45.99 3.02
N LEU A 6 -13.66 -45.05 3.95
CA LEU A 6 -14.31 -43.74 3.89
C LEU A 6 -13.45 -42.80 3.02
N PRO A 7 -13.98 -42.23 1.91
CA PRO A 7 -13.22 -41.26 1.13
C PRO A 7 -13.11 -39.93 1.88
N LEU A 8 -11.88 -39.51 2.14
CA LEU A 8 -11.53 -38.23 2.72
C LEU A 8 -11.79 -37.13 1.69
N PHE A 9 -12.98 -36.53 1.71
CA PHE A 9 -13.27 -35.31 0.96
C PHE A 9 -12.53 -34.15 1.61
N ILE A 10 -11.37 -33.80 1.04
CA ILE A 10 -10.64 -32.58 1.39
C ILE A 10 -11.38 -31.43 0.69
N ALA A 11 -12.27 -30.76 1.43
CA ALA A 11 -12.86 -29.50 1.00
C ALA A 11 -11.80 -28.41 1.11
N SER A 12 -11.11 -28.12 0.00
CA SER A 12 -10.26 -26.94 -0.12
C SER A 12 -11.14 -25.69 -0.21
N THR A 13 -11.51 -25.11 0.94
CA THR A 13 -12.09 -23.77 0.97
C THR A 13 -10.97 -22.77 0.65
N LEU A 14 -10.92 -22.25 -0.57
CA LEU A 14 -10.13 -21.06 -0.90
C LEU A 14 -10.73 -19.89 -0.11
N ALA A 15 -10.24 -19.65 1.10
CA ALA A 15 -10.43 -18.38 1.80
C ALA A 15 -9.53 -17.35 1.10
N GLY A 16 -10.03 -16.72 0.04
CA GLY A 16 -9.18 -15.91 -0.83
C GLY A 16 -9.91 -14.87 -1.67
N CYS A 17 -11.00 -14.30 -1.15
CA CYS A 17 -11.54 -13.01 -1.61
C CYS A 17 -12.35 -12.45 -0.43
N LYS A 18 -11.68 -11.72 0.46
CA LYS A 18 -12.38 -10.86 1.41
C LYS A 18 -13.12 -9.85 0.54
N GLN A 19 -14.41 -10.04 0.37
CA GLN A 19 -15.29 -9.12 -0.33
C GLN A 19 -15.48 -7.92 0.60
N GLU A 20 -14.39 -7.18 0.82
CA GLU A 20 -14.39 -5.90 1.50
C GLU A 20 -15.32 -5.00 0.68
N GLN A 21 -16.24 -4.30 1.34
CA GLN A 21 -17.13 -3.38 0.63
C GLN A 21 -16.24 -2.46 -0.21
N ALA A 22 -16.51 -2.39 -1.51
CA ALA A 22 -15.66 -1.64 -2.43
C ALA A 22 -15.59 -0.19 -1.95
N GLU A 23 -14.47 0.16 -1.34
CA GLU A 23 -14.25 1.50 -0.84
C GLU A 23 -14.17 2.46 -2.04
N VAL A 24 -14.70 3.67 -1.88
CA VAL A 24 -14.52 4.72 -2.88
C VAL A 24 -13.02 5.00 -3.01
N VAL A 25 -12.50 4.80 -4.22
CA VAL A 25 -11.10 5.08 -4.52
C VAL A 25 -10.94 6.57 -4.77
N GLN A 26 -10.15 7.22 -3.92
CA GLN A 26 -9.80 8.64 -4.05
C GLN A 26 -8.55 8.78 -4.90
N SER A 27 -8.49 9.84 -5.72
CA SER A 27 -7.34 10.12 -6.58
C SER A 27 -6.18 10.74 -5.80
N VAL A 28 -5.00 10.73 -6.41
CA VAL A 28 -3.81 11.41 -5.87
C VAL A 28 -4.07 12.92 -5.70
N ASP A 29 -4.74 13.55 -6.68
CA ASP A 29 -5.06 14.98 -6.62
C ASP A 29 -6.03 15.31 -5.49
N TRP A 30 -7.01 14.43 -5.25
CA TRP A 30 -7.89 14.59 -4.10
C TRP A 30 -7.10 14.57 -2.79
N TYR A 31 -6.19 13.60 -2.60
CA TYR A 31 -5.34 13.55 -1.40
C TYR A 31 -4.32 14.69 -1.29
N LYS A 32 -3.99 15.37 -2.38
CA LYS A 32 -3.16 16.59 -2.34
C LYS A 32 -3.94 17.78 -1.76
N GLU A 33 -5.23 17.88 -2.06
CA GLU A 33 -6.12 18.94 -1.59
C GLU A 33 -6.70 18.66 -0.20
N ASN A 34 -6.79 17.37 0.18
CA ASN A 34 -7.41 16.90 1.42
C ASN A 34 -6.35 16.31 2.37
N THR A 35 -5.57 17.19 3.00
CA THR A 35 -4.38 16.77 3.77
C THR A 35 -4.72 16.01 5.04
N VAL A 36 -5.85 16.34 5.69
CA VAL A 36 -6.27 15.66 6.93
C VAL A 36 -6.60 14.21 6.62
N GLU A 37 -7.40 13.99 5.59
CA GLU A 37 -7.86 12.67 5.14
C GLU A 37 -6.71 11.84 4.57
N ARG A 38 -5.74 12.49 3.91
CA ARG A 38 -4.48 11.85 3.54
C ARG A 38 -3.74 11.34 4.78
N ASP A 39 -3.55 12.18 5.79
CA ASP A 39 -2.75 11.81 6.97
C ASP A 39 -3.44 10.71 7.80
N GLU A 40 -4.78 10.76 7.92
CA GLU A 40 -5.59 9.69 8.49
C GLU A 40 -5.47 8.39 7.70
N ARG A 41 -5.56 8.46 6.36
CA ARG A 41 -5.37 7.30 5.49
C ARG A 41 -4.00 6.67 5.69
N LEU A 42 -2.94 7.48 5.69
CA LEU A 42 -1.57 7.00 5.88
C LEU A 42 -1.39 6.32 7.24
N ALA A 43 -2.02 6.85 8.30
CA ALA A 43 -2.03 6.19 9.61
C ALA A 43 -2.69 4.80 9.56
N GLN A 44 -3.81 4.67 8.85
CA GLN A 44 -4.48 3.38 8.63
C GLN A 44 -3.60 2.42 7.83
N CYS A 45 -3.00 2.88 6.74
CA CYS A 45 -2.10 2.07 5.89
C CYS A 45 -0.92 1.50 6.70
N ARG A 46 -0.33 2.30 7.60
CA ARG A 46 0.80 1.89 8.45
C ARG A 46 0.39 0.97 9.60
N ALA A 47 -0.87 1.03 10.04
CA ALA A 47 -1.37 0.16 11.09
C ALA A 47 -1.55 -1.28 10.60
N ASN A 48 -1.80 -1.48 9.30
CA ASN A 48 -1.98 -2.82 8.71
C ASN A 48 -1.31 -2.92 7.32
N PRO A 49 0.04 -2.85 7.25
CA PRO A 49 0.74 -2.81 5.98
C PRO A 49 0.59 -4.11 5.18
N GLY A 50 0.41 -5.25 5.84
CA GLY A 50 0.27 -6.55 5.17
C GLY A 50 -1.02 -6.70 4.37
N GLU A 51 -2.08 -5.97 4.75
CA GLU A 51 -3.37 -6.02 4.04
C GLU A 51 -3.63 -4.74 3.23
N LEU A 52 -3.17 -3.58 3.71
CA LEU A 52 -3.59 -2.28 3.17
C LEU A 52 -2.57 -1.61 2.26
N ALA A 53 -1.27 -1.94 2.35
CA ALA A 53 -0.22 -1.17 1.66
C ALA A 53 -0.43 -1.08 0.14
N ASP A 54 -0.90 -2.17 -0.48
CA ASP A 54 -1.12 -2.25 -1.93
C ASP A 54 -2.54 -1.85 -2.35
N THR A 55 -3.38 -1.38 -1.43
CA THR A 55 -4.72 -0.89 -1.77
C THR A 55 -4.62 0.42 -2.57
N PRO A 56 -5.54 0.68 -3.53
CA PRO A 56 -5.50 1.89 -4.34
C PRO A 56 -5.44 3.19 -3.51
N ASN A 57 -6.18 3.24 -2.40
CA ASN A 57 -6.19 4.42 -1.53
C ASN A 57 -4.88 4.62 -0.76
N CYS A 58 -4.21 3.55 -0.32
CA CYS A 58 -2.89 3.67 0.31
C CYS A 58 -1.82 4.10 -0.69
N VAL A 59 -1.81 3.51 -1.89
CA VAL A 59 -0.89 3.92 -2.97
C VAL A 59 -1.09 5.39 -3.34
N ASN A 60 -2.34 5.82 -3.52
CA ASN A 60 -2.64 7.21 -3.90
C ASN A 60 -2.27 8.22 -2.79
N ALA A 61 -2.53 7.88 -1.52
CA ALA A 61 -2.17 8.72 -0.38
C ALA A 61 -0.64 8.86 -0.21
N GLU A 62 0.11 7.76 -0.33
CA GLU A 62 1.58 7.76 -0.28
C GLU A 62 2.18 8.57 -1.43
N GLN A 63 1.65 8.42 -2.65
CA GLN A 63 2.08 9.22 -3.79
C GLN A 63 1.83 10.71 -3.57
N ALA A 64 0.66 11.09 -3.06
CA ALA A 64 0.34 12.49 -2.73
C ALA A 64 1.31 13.06 -1.69
N ALA A 65 1.64 12.30 -0.64
CA ALA A 65 2.61 12.70 0.38
C ALA A 65 4.03 12.86 -0.21
N SER A 66 4.46 11.93 -1.06
CA SER A 66 5.76 11.98 -1.73
C SER A 66 5.91 13.22 -2.64
N LEU A 67 4.86 13.55 -3.39
CA LEU A 67 4.83 14.74 -4.25
C LEU A 67 4.86 16.04 -3.44
N ALA A 68 4.10 16.11 -2.34
CA ALA A 68 4.13 17.26 -1.43
C ALA A 68 5.53 17.50 -0.84
N ASN A 69 6.28 16.43 -0.56
CA ASN A 69 7.65 16.51 -0.06
C ASN A 69 8.68 16.82 -1.17
N THR A 70 8.39 16.46 -2.42
CA THR A 70 9.27 16.77 -3.56
C THR A 70 9.27 18.25 -3.88
N SER A 71 8.12 18.92 -3.80
CA SER A 71 8.04 20.39 -3.89
C SER A 71 8.92 21.08 -2.84
N LYS A 72 9.04 20.48 -1.65
CA LYS A 72 9.97 20.98 -0.61
C LYS A 72 11.43 20.70 -0.98
N ARG A 73 11.75 19.53 -1.55
CA ARG A 73 13.11 19.19 -1.98
C ARG A 73 13.65 20.10 -3.09
N GLY A 74 12.80 20.61 -3.98
CA GLY A 74 13.22 21.60 -4.98
C GLY A 74 13.77 22.91 -4.37
N SER A 75 13.42 23.21 -3.12
CA SER A 75 13.99 24.33 -2.35
C SER A 75 15.22 23.97 -1.52
N LEU A 76 15.57 22.69 -1.42
CA LEU A 76 16.80 22.27 -0.75
C LEU A 76 17.97 22.45 -1.72
N ASP A 77 19.00 23.17 -1.29
CA ASP A 77 20.27 23.31 -2.01
C ASP A 77 21.07 22.00 -1.87
N VAL A 78 20.63 20.96 -2.57
CA VAL A 78 21.25 19.63 -2.51
C VAL A 78 22.42 19.59 -3.48
N GLN A 79 23.64 19.76 -2.97
CA GLN A 79 24.84 19.61 -3.79
C GLN A 79 24.96 18.15 -4.29
N PRO A 80 25.28 17.94 -5.57
CA PRO A 80 25.47 16.59 -6.11
C PRO A 80 26.68 15.92 -5.44
N MET A 81 26.50 14.69 -4.94
CA MET A 81 27.62 13.89 -4.44
C MET A 81 28.46 13.43 -5.63
N THR A 82 29.53 14.16 -5.90
CA THR A 82 30.43 13.92 -7.04
C THR A 82 31.56 12.93 -6.73
N ASP A 83 31.67 12.46 -5.47
CA ASP A 83 32.82 11.70 -4.99
C ASP A 83 32.60 10.17 -4.87
N ILE A 84 31.47 9.63 -5.33
CA ILE A 84 31.28 8.17 -5.33
C ILE A 84 32.02 7.58 -6.54
N LYS A 85 33.30 7.25 -6.35
CA LYS A 85 34.01 6.35 -7.26
C LYS A 85 33.40 4.97 -7.14
N LEU A 86 32.49 4.64 -8.06
CA LEU A 86 32.06 3.26 -8.28
C LEU A 86 33.27 2.48 -8.82
N GLY A 87 33.93 1.74 -7.93
CA GLY A 87 35.12 0.95 -8.25
C GLY A 87 34.84 -0.01 -9.39
N ARG A 88 35.67 0.06 -10.44
CA ARG A 88 35.70 -0.89 -11.56
C ARG A 88 36.46 -2.13 -11.15
#